data_AF-A0A914WY05-F1
#
_entry.id   AF-A0A914WY05-F1
#
_cell.length_a   1.000
_cell.length_b   1.000
_cell.length_c   1.000
_cell.angle_alpha   90.00
_cell.angle_beta   90.00
_cell.angle_gamma   90.00
#
_symmetry.space_group_name_H-M   'P 1'
#
loop_
_entity.id
_entity.type
_entity.pdbx_description
1 polymer ?
#
loop_
_entity_poly.entity_id
_entity_poly.type
_entity_poly.pdbx_seq_one_letter_code
_entity_poly.pdbx_strand_id
1 'polypeptide(L)'
;VNDVGGSIVVHTFGAYFGLSVARAMHKKSVIEHENEGSVYHSDIFSMIGTVFLWCFWPSFNAAIAKPEDARFRAILNTYLSMAACTLTAFIVSSIVDKTGRFNMIHVQNSTLAGGVAIGTTANVVLEPYHAMLVGCVAAVVSVVGYQYITPRLAVKLGIHDTCGVHDLHGMPGVLAGLLGAFFAMVYDPTVYGASIHDIYPQFEGGEHGGIRDRGSQALYQLAGLGLALLASIIGGLITGLFLRLPIWNQVKETELYADGDYFETSPDYDFSTRIVTRIDHIELTESSALTNRHHEH
;
A
#
# COMPACT_ATOMS: atom_id res chain seq x y z
N VAL A 1 -4.02 2.00 21.45
CA VAL A 1 -3.20 1.92 20.24
C VAL A 1 -3.32 3.27 19.58
N ASN A 2 -2.22 3.96 19.29
CA ASN A 2 -2.28 5.18 18.47
C ASN A 2 -2.14 4.73 17.02
N ASP A 3 -3.10 5.08 16.17
CA ASP A 3 -3.08 4.80 14.75
C ASP A 3 -3.81 5.92 13.98
N VAL A 4 -3.31 7.15 14.14
CA VAL A 4 -4.06 8.37 13.75
C VAL A 4 -4.38 8.42 12.26
N GLY A 5 -3.47 7.93 11.42
CA GLY A 5 -3.65 7.81 9.96
C GLY A 5 -4.11 6.43 9.49
N GLY A 6 -4.51 5.54 10.40
CA GLY A 6 -5.11 4.26 10.03
C GLY A 6 -4.18 3.27 9.31
N SER A 7 -2.86 3.34 9.47
CA SER A 7 -1.96 2.40 8.79
C SER A 7 -2.18 0.96 9.21
N ILE A 8 -2.62 0.74 10.46
CA ILE A 8 -2.98 -0.59 10.96
C ILE A 8 -4.44 -0.88 10.59
N VAL A 9 -5.37 -0.04 11.04
CA VAL A 9 -6.82 -0.36 10.98
C VAL A 9 -7.45 -0.17 9.60
N VAL A 10 -6.85 0.64 8.72
CA VAL A 10 -7.31 0.82 7.33
C VAL A 10 -6.40 0.06 6.38
N HIS A 11 -5.10 0.39 6.35
CA HIS A 11 -4.22 -0.09 5.29
C HIS A 11 -3.78 -1.54 5.49
N THR A 12 -3.25 -1.89 6.66
CA THR A 12 -2.88 -3.27 6.98
C THR A 12 -4.12 -4.15 6.95
N PHE A 13 -5.19 -3.75 7.63
CA PHE A 13 -6.44 -4.52 7.64
C PHE A 13 -6.98 -4.75 6.21
N GLY A 14 -7.17 -3.68 5.43
CA GLY A 14 -7.73 -3.77 4.08
C GLY A 14 -6.88 -4.61 3.13
N ALA A 15 -5.55 -4.42 3.14
CA ALA A 15 -4.65 -5.19 2.29
C ALA A 15 -4.71 -6.68 2.58
N TYR A 16 -4.50 -7.10 3.84
CA TYR A 16 -4.45 -8.52 4.18
C TYR A 16 -5.84 -9.19 4.14
N PHE A 17 -6.91 -8.43 4.33
CA PHE A 17 -8.26 -8.90 4.04
C PHE A 17 -8.42 -9.18 2.54
N GLY A 18 -8.07 -8.24 1.68
CA GLY A 18 -8.14 -8.38 0.21
C GLY A 18 -7.29 -9.53 -0.32
N LEU A 19 -6.04 -9.65 0.14
CA LEU A 19 -5.15 -10.76 -0.21
C LEU A 19 -5.73 -12.12 0.20
N SER A 20 -6.39 -12.18 1.37
CA SER A 20 -7.01 -13.41 1.86
C SER A 20 -8.25 -13.79 1.04
N VAL A 21 -9.04 -12.79 0.62
CA VAL A 21 -10.15 -12.98 -0.33
C VAL A 21 -9.61 -13.49 -1.67
N ALA A 22 -8.60 -12.82 -2.23
CA ALA A 22 -7.97 -13.21 -3.49
C ALA A 22 -7.42 -14.64 -3.43
N ARG A 23 -6.80 -15.01 -2.30
CA ARG A 23 -6.29 -16.37 -2.09
C ARG A 23 -7.39 -17.43 -2.04
N ALA A 24 -8.49 -17.15 -1.36
CA ALA A 24 -9.62 -18.07 -1.26
C ALA A 24 -10.34 -18.25 -2.60
N MET A 25 -10.38 -17.19 -3.41
CA MET A 25 -10.99 -17.14 -4.75
C MET A 25 -10.05 -17.54 -5.89
N HIS A 26 -8.80 -17.91 -5.58
CA HIS A 26 -7.77 -18.20 -6.58
C HIS A 26 -8.22 -19.21 -7.66
N LYS A 27 -8.03 -18.82 -8.92
CA LYS A 27 -8.08 -19.66 -10.11
C LYS A 27 -6.79 -19.43 -10.91
N LYS A 28 -6.35 -20.41 -11.70
CA LYS A 28 -5.14 -20.23 -12.51
C LYS A 28 -5.31 -19.20 -13.63
N SER A 29 -6.52 -19.09 -14.18
CA SER A 29 -6.85 -18.18 -15.28
C SER A 29 -6.78 -16.69 -14.95
N VAL A 30 -6.71 -16.31 -13.66
CA VAL A 30 -6.61 -14.89 -13.26
C VAL A 30 -5.18 -14.36 -13.37
N ILE A 31 -4.17 -15.23 -13.43
CA ILE A 31 -2.75 -14.86 -13.49
C ILE A 31 -2.33 -14.78 -14.94
N GLU A 32 -1.66 -13.69 -15.31
CA GLU A 32 -1.17 -13.45 -16.68
C GLU A 32 -2.31 -13.48 -17.72
N HIS A 33 -3.48 -12.98 -17.32
CA HIS A 33 -4.61 -12.89 -18.23
C HIS A 33 -4.33 -11.85 -19.32
N GLU A 34 -4.72 -12.11 -20.56
CA GLU A 34 -4.38 -11.24 -21.71
C GLU A 34 -4.99 -9.83 -21.66
N ASN A 35 -6.07 -9.65 -20.91
CA ASN A 35 -6.70 -8.36 -20.67
C ASN A 35 -6.12 -7.64 -19.44
N GLU A 36 -5.23 -8.28 -18.68
CA GLU A 36 -4.62 -7.70 -17.49
C GLU A 36 -3.38 -6.87 -17.88
N GLY A 37 -3.62 -5.61 -18.22
CA GLY A 37 -2.56 -4.68 -18.61
C GLY A 37 -2.98 -3.22 -18.55
N SER A 38 -2.04 -2.33 -18.86
CA SER A 38 -2.30 -0.91 -19.02
C SER A 38 -1.93 -0.45 -20.43
N VAL A 39 -2.56 0.63 -20.87
CA VAL A 39 -2.19 1.40 -22.06
C VAL A 39 -1.92 2.84 -21.64
N TYR A 40 -1.30 3.64 -22.53
CA TYR A 40 -0.88 5.01 -22.20
C TYR A 40 -1.97 5.85 -21.51
N HIS A 41 -3.20 5.84 -22.04
CA HIS A 41 -4.28 6.67 -21.49
C HIS A 41 -4.82 6.15 -20.14
N SER A 42 -4.82 4.84 -19.90
CA SER A 42 -5.23 4.29 -18.60
C SER A 42 -4.20 4.64 -17.52
N ASP A 43 -2.91 4.66 -17.87
CA ASP A 43 -1.85 5.09 -16.95
C ASP A 43 -1.93 6.58 -16.59
N ILE A 44 -2.23 7.44 -17.58
CA ILE A 44 -2.47 8.86 -17.31
C ILE A 44 -3.72 9.05 -16.43
N PHE A 45 -4.78 8.28 -16.65
CA PHE A 45 -5.98 8.34 -15.81
C PHE A 45 -5.69 7.88 -14.37
N SER A 46 -4.94 6.80 -14.19
CA SER A 46 -4.48 6.31 -12.88
C SER A 46 -3.63 7.36 -12.14
N MET A 47 -2.79 8.11 -12.88
CA MET A 47 -2.01 9.21 -12.31
C MET A 47 -2.87 10.35 -11.75
N ILE A 48 -4.05 10.61 -12.30
CA ILE A 48 -4.98 11.59 -11.71
C ILE A 48 -5.35 11.12 -10.30
N GLY A 49 -5.77 9.86 -10.14
CA GLY A 49 -6.07 9.27 -8.83
C GLY A 49 -4.87 9.37 -7.87
N THR A 50 -3.67 9.04 -8.38
CA THR A 50 -2.42 9.14 -7.61
C THR A 50 -2.20 10.55 -7.06
N VAL A 51 -2.32 11.59 -7.89
CA VAL A 51 -2.09 12.98 -7.46
C VAL A 51 -3.13 13.45 -6.46
N PHE A 52 -4.41 13.08 -6.66
CA PHE A 52 -5.46 13.40 -5.69
C PHE A 52 -5.20 12.76 -4.32
N LEU A 53 -4.83 11.48 -4.30
CA LEU A 53 -4.44 10.79 -3.09
C LEU A 53 -3.22 11.45 -2.44
N TRP A 54 -2.18 11.74 -3.22
CA TRP A 54 -0.95 12.34 -2.74
C TRP A 54 -1.19 13.71 -2.07
N CYS A 55 -1.95 14.59 -2.73
CA CYS A 55 -2.25 15.93 -2.24
C CYS A 55 -3.09 15.94 -0.96
N PHE A 56 -4.02 14.99 -0.81
CA PHE A 56 -4.96 14.98 0.33
C PHE A 56 -4.59 14.01 1.45
N TRP A 57 -3.54 13.20 1.30
CA TRP A 57 -3.07 12.30 2.34
C TRP A 57 -2.68 12.99 3.66
N PRO A 58 -2.03 14.19 3.66
CA PRO A 58 -1.77 14.90 4.91
C PRO A 58 -3.04 15.19 5.70
N SER A 59 -4.14 15.52 5.02
CA SER A 59 -5.46 15.68 5.65
C SER A 59 -6.01 14.35 6.17
N PHE A 60 -5.86 13.27 5.41
CA PHE A 60 -6.29 11.93 5.83
C PHE A 60 -5.61 11.50 7.14
N ASN A 61 -4.28 11.64 7.23
CA ASN A 61 -3.52 11.27 8.43
C ASN A 61 -3.74 12.21 9.63
N ALA A 62 -4.27 13.42 9.39
CA ALA A 62 -4.47 14.43 10.42
C ALA A 62 -5.94 14.59 10.84
N ALA A 63 -6.89 13.99 10.12
CA ALA A 63 -8.33 14.28 10.26
C ALA A 63 -8.85 14.11 11.69
N ILE A 64 -8.40 13.06 12.39
CA ILE A 64 -8.80 12.75 13.76
C ILE A 64 -7.72 13.08 14.79
N ALA A 65 -6.59 13.63 14.34
CA ALA A 65 -5.47 13.96 15.22
C ALA A 65 -5.85 15.10 16.17
N LYS A 66 -5.60 14.88 17.45
CA LYS A 66 -5.78 15.85 18.53
C LYS A 66 -4.64 15.71 19.53
N PRO A 67 -4.29 16.79 20.24
CA PRO A 67 -4.76 18.17 20.08
C PRO A 67 -4.13 18.84 18.83
N GLU A 68 -4.32 20.17 18.69
CA GLU A 68 -3.91 20.95 17.52
C GLU A 68 -2.43 20.80 17.12
N ASP A 69 -1.52 20.76 18.09
CA ASP A 69 -0.09 20.56 17.80
C ASP A 69 0.18 19.18 17.19
N ALA A 70 -0.51 18.15 17.67
CA ALA A 70 -0.42 16.78 17.17
C ALA A 70 -1.01 16.67 15.76
N ARG A 71 -2.07 17.43 15.48
CA ARG A 71 -2.65 17.54 14.13
C ARG A 71 -1.70 18.20 13.15
N PHE A 72 -1.11 19.33 13.53
CA PHE A 72 -0.14 20.02 12.67
C PHE A 72 1.10 19.16 12.40
N ARG A 73 1.59 18.45 13.42
CA ARG A 73 2.68 17.47 13.30
C ARG A 73 2.33 16.32 12.35
N ALA A 74 1.10 15.80 12.41
CA ALA A 74 0.62 14.78 11.48
C ALA A 74 0.62 15.25 10.02
N ILE A 75 0.18 16.48 9.76
CA ILE A 75 0.22 17.09 8.41
C ILE A 75 1.66 17.16 7.90
N LEU A 76 2.56 17.75 8.68
CA LEU A 76 3.96 17.96 8.27
C LEU A 76 4.70 16.64 8.08
N ASN A 77 4.59 15.71 9.02
CA ASN A 77 5.26 14.41 8.92
C ASN A 77 4.74 13.60 7.73
N THR A 78 3.44 13.68 7.44
CA THR A 78 2.88 13.02 6.26
C THR A 78 3.44 13.61 4.98
N TYR A 79 3.44 14.94 4.86
CA TYR A 79 4.00 15.61 3.69
C TYR A 79 5.48 15.28 3.47
N LEU A 80 6.30 15.35 4.52
CA LEU A 80 7.74 15.08 4.45
C LEU A 80 8.04 13.61 4.11
N SER A 81 7.31 12.68 4.73
CA SER A 81 7.41 11.24 4.41
C SER A 81 7.06 10.98 2.96
N MET A 82 5.97 11.56 2.46
CA MET A 82 5.54 11.36 1.07
C MET A 82 6.47 12.01 0.07
N ALA A 83 7.00 13.20 0.34
CA ALA A 83 7.99 13.84 -0.52
C ALA A 83 9.28 13.00 -0.67
N ALA A 84 9.80 12.50 0.46
CA ALA A 84 10.95 11.61 0.48
C ALA A 84 10.65 10.28 -0.23
N CYS A 85 9.48 9.70 0.05
CA CYS A 85 8.99 8.47 -0.60
C CYS A 85 8.89 8.62 -2.11
N THR A 86 8.34 9.74 -2.61
CA THR A 86 8.24 10.01 -4.05
C THR A 86 9.63 10.00 -4.69
N LEU A 87 10.57 10.79 -4.16
CA LEU A 87 11.92 10.85 -4.73
C LEU A 87 12.60 9.48 -4.71
N THR A 88 12.53 8.77 -3.59
CA THR A 88 13.12 7.43 -3.47
C THR A 88 12.44 6.43 -4.38
N ALA A 89 11.11 6.48 -4.57
CA ALA A 89 10.39 5.57 -5.46
C ALA A 89 10.84 5.72 -6.92
N PHE A 90 11.04 6.94 -7.40
CA PHE A 90 11.62 7.17 -8.74
C PHE A 90 13.04 6.62 -8.85
N ILE A 91 13.91 6.92 -7.87
CA ILE A 91 15.30 6.42 -7.86
C ILE A 91 15.33 4.89 -7.87
N VAL A 92 14.60 4.25 -6.95
CA VAL A 92 14.58 2.79 -6.83
C VAL A 92 13.94 2.15 -8.06
N SER A 93 12.87 2.76 -8.62
CA SER A 93 12.27 2.27 -9.87
C SER A 93 13.27 2.23 -11.01
N SER A 94 14.11 3.27 -11.16
CA SER A 94 15.17 3.30 -12.17
C SER A 94 16.26 2.27 -11.88
N ILE A 95 16.67 2.11 -10.62
CA ILE A 95 17.70 1.13 -10.21
C ILE A 95 17.27 -0.32 -10.50
N VAL A 96 16.01 -0.66 -10.29
CA VAL A 96 15.52 -2.04 -10.49
C VAL A 96 15.23 -2.37 -11.95
N ASP A 97 15.13 -1.37 -12.82
CA ASP A 97 15.02 -1.53 -14.27
C ASP A 97 16.39 -1.68 -14.93
N LYS A 98 16.54 -2.66 -15.83
CA LYS A 98 17.83 -2.98 -16.46
C LYS A 98 18.39 -1.85 -17.34
N THR A 99 17.54 -0.93 -17.81
CA THR A 99 17.95 0.18 -18.67
C THR A 99 17.76 1.55 -17.99
N GLY A 100 17.45 1.57 -16.70
CA GLY A 100 17.31 2.80 -15.92
C GLY A 100 15.99 3.56 -16.12
N ARG A 101 14.96 2.93 -16.71
CA ARG A 101 13.66 3.56 -16.98
C ARG A 101 12.75 3.55 -15.74
N PHE A 102 11.74 4.41 -15.74
CA PHE A 102 10.70 4.41 -14.72
C PHE A 102 9.53 3.51 -15.12
N ASN A 103 8.98 2.78 -14.15
CA ASN A 103 7.77 1.98 -14.32
C ASN A 103 6.56 2.75 -13.76
N MET A 104 5.50 2.90 -14.57
CA MET A 104 4.30 3.64 -14.17
C MET A 104 3.57 3.02 -12.98
N ILE A 105 3.61 1.70 -12.80
CA ILE A 105 3.04 1.04 -11.61
C ILE A 105 3.76 1.51 -10.34
N HIS A 106 5.09 1.63 -10.38
CA HIS A 106 5.88 2.15 -9.26
C HIS A 106 5.55 3.63 -9.00
N VAL A 107 5.44 4.44 -10.05
CA VAL A 107 5.16 5.88 -9.92
C VAL A 107 3.76 6.14 -9.36
N GLN A 108 2.74 5.44 -9.88
CA GLN A 108 1.34 5.59 -9.46
C GLN A 108 1.14 5.13 -8.01
N ASN A 109 1.79 4.05 -7.60
CA ASN A 109 1.50 3.43 -6.30
C ASN A 109 2.60 3.70 -5.27
N SER A 110 3.86 3.40 -5.56
CA SER A 110 4.93 3.43 -4.55
C SER A 110 5.26 4.84 -4.05
N THR A 111 4.89 5.90 -4.78
CA THR A 111 5.00 7.30 -4.32
C THR A 111 4.05 7.62 -3.16
N LEU A 112 3.01 6.80 -2.96
CA LEU A 112 2.01 6.94 -1.91
C LEU A 112 2.36 6.16 -0.63
N ALA A 113 3.30 5.20 -0.71
CA ALA A 113 3.65 4.29 0.39
C ALA A 113 4.14 5.02 1.65
N GLY A 114 4.79 6.18 1.51
CA GLY A 114 5.23 7.01 2.64
C GLY A 114 4.07 7.56 3.47
N GLY A 115 2.91 7.83 2.84
CA GLY A 115 1.70 8.27 3.51
C GLY A 115 1.09 7.15 4.36
N VAL A 116 1.12 5.91 3.85
CA VAL A 116 0.75 4.72 4.60
C VAL A 116 1.73 4.46 5.74
N ALA A 117 3.03 4.44 5.47
CA ALA A 117 4.05 4.02 6.45
C ALA A 117 4.18 4.96 7.65
N ILE A 118 3.89 6.25 7.48
CA ILE A 118 3.96 7.22 8.57
C ILE A 118 2.66 7.30 9.39
N GLY A 119 1.52 6.86 8.85
CA GLY A 119 0.18 7.16 9.38
C GLY A 119 -0.03 6.80 10.86
N THR A 120 0.43 5.64 11.33
CA THR A 120 0.37 5.26 12.75
C THR A 120 1.12 6.24 13.67
N THR A 121 2.15 6.89 13.16
CA THR A 121 3.10 7.71 13.93
C THR A 121 3.12 9.16 13.50
N ALA A 122 2.24 9.58 12.60
CA ALA A 122 2.26 10.90 12.00
C ALA A 122 2.14 12.02 13.06
N ASN A 123 1.30 11.82 14.08
CA ASN A 123 1.15 12.72 15.22
C ASN A 123 2.19 12.52 16.35
N VAL A 124 3.07 11.51 16.24
CA VAL A 124 4.05 11.13 17.26
C VAL A 124 5.45 11.59 16.87
N VAL A 125 5.86 11.42 15.61
CA VAL A 125 7.24 11.71 15.18
C VAL A 125 7.60 13.18 15.43
N LEU A 126 8.62 13.42 16.26
CA LEU A 126 9.06 14.78 16.63
C LEU A 126 10.05 15.37 15.64
N GLU A 127 10.91 14.54 15.06
CA GLU A 127 11.98 15.00 14.17
C GLU A 127 11.60 14.87 12.69
N PRO A 128 11.70 15.95 11.89
CA PRO A 128 11.38 15.93 10.45
C PRO A 128 12.13 14.86 9.65
N TYR A 129 13.41 14.65 9.96
CA TYR A 129 14.23 13.67 9.22
C TYR A 129 13.83 12.22 9.50
N HIS A 130 13.22 11.92 10.66
CA HIS A 130 12.65 10.61 10.92
C HIS A 130 11.47 10.34 9.98
N ALA A 131 10.59 11.33 9.77
CA ALA A 131 9.47 11.18 8.84
C ALA A 131 9.97 10.95 7.39
N MET A 132 10.99 11.69 6.96
CA MET A 132 11.62 11.47 5.65
C MET A 132 12.23 10.06 5.52
N LEU A 133 12.92 9.58 6.55
CA LEU A 133 13.51 8.25 6.55
C LEU A 133 12.44 7.15 6.43
N VAL A 134 11.32 7.29 7.13
CA VAL A 134 10.17 6.39 6.99
C VAL A 134 9.68 6.35 5.55
N GLY A 135 9.55 7.52 4.91
CA GLY A 135 9.21 7.63 3.49
C GLY A 135 10.19 6.89 2.56
N CYS A 136 11.49 7.10 2.74
CA CYS A 136 12.52 6.42 1.94
C CYS A 136 12.44 4.89 2.09
N VAL A 137 12.30 4.39 3.32
CA VAL A 137 12.20 2.94 3.58
C VAL A 137 10.91 2.38 2.96
N ALA A 138 9.79 3.09 3.10
CA ALA A 138 8.52 2.68 2.52
C ALA A 138 8.58 2.58 0.99
N ALA A 139 9.23 3.53 0.32
CA ALA A 139 9.45 3.50 -1.12
C ALA A 139 10.23 2.26 -1.56
N VAL A 140 11.33 1.94 -0.85
CA VAL A 140 12.13 0.74 -1.15
C VAL A 140 11.28 -0.52 -0.96
N VAL A 141 10.57 -0.64 0.16
CA VAL A 141 9.70 -1.79 0.45
C VAL A 141 8.61 -1.94 -0.63
N SER A 142 7.95 -0.85 -1.00
CA SER A 142 6.87 -0.87 -2.00
C SER A 142 7.39 -1.21 -3.40
N VAL A 143 8.46 -0.57 -3.88
CA VAL A 143 9.01 -0.86 -5.21
C VAL A 143 9.56 -2.29 -5.31
N VAL A 144 10.28 -2.76 -4.28
CA VAL A 144 10.72 -4.16 -4.20
C VAL A 144 9.53 -5.11 -4.16
N GLY A 145 8.46 -4.71 -3.47
CA GLY A 145 7.18 -5.39 -3.45
C GLY A 145 6.63 -5.66 -4.84
N TYR A 146 6.35 -4.59 -5.58
CA TYR A 146 5.83 -4.64 -6.94
C TYR A 146 6.75 -5.42 -7.87
N GLN A 147 8.05 -5.13 -7.84
CA GLN A 147 9.01 -5.68 -8.79
C GLN A 147 9.28 -7.17 -8.57
N TYR A 148 9.20 -7.65 -7.33
CA TYR A 148 9.78 -8.94 -6.95
C TYR A 148 8.89 -9.80 -6.04
N ILE A 149 8.08 -9.22 -5.17
CA ILE A 149 7.27 -9.97 -4.19
C ILE A 149 5.94 -10.37 -4.80
N THR A 150 5.18 -9.40 -5.33
CA THR A 150 3.85 -9.64 -5.92
C THR A 150 3.85 -10.72 -7.01
N PRO A 151 4.79 -10.71 -7.99
CA PRO A 151 4.86 -11.78 -8.98
C PRO A 151 5.08 -13.17 -8.35
N ARG A 152 5.87 -13.24 -7.27
CA ARG A 152 6.13 -14.51 -6.57
C ARG A 152 4.95 -14.95 -5.72
N LEU A 153 4.21 -14.03 -5.10
CA LEU A 153 2.98 -14.33 -4.37
C LEU A 153 1.92 -14.92 -5.31
N ALA A 154 1.76 -14.34 -6.50
CA ALA A 154 0.84 -14.85 -7.51
C ALA A 154 1.20 -16.28 -7.93
N VAL A 155 2.43 -16.50 -8.42
CA VAL A 155 2.84 -17.79 -9.00
C VAL A 155 3.01 -18.88 -7.94
N LYS A 156 3.61 -18.58 -6.78
CA LYS A 156 3.95 -19.61 -5.78
C LYS A 156 2.85 -19.84 -4.76
N LEU A 157 2.14 -18.80 -4.36
CA LEU A 157 1.14 -18.87 -3.29
C LEU A 157 -0.29 -18.78 -3.80
N GLY A 158 -0.51 -18.48 -5.08
CA GLY A 158 -1.85 -18.30 -5.65
C GLY A 158 -2.55 -17.05 -5.10
N ILE A 159 -1.79 -16.01 -4.74
CA ILE A 159 -2.33 -14.73 -4.27
C ILE A 159 -2.17 -13.74 -5.42
N HIS A 160 -3.22 -13.57 -6.20
CA HIS A 160 -3.23 -12.62 -7.30
C HIS A 160 -3.74 -11.26 -6.82
N ASP A 161 -2.85 -10.28 -6.78
CA ASP A 161 -3.10 -8.94 -6.25
C ASP A 161 -3.02 -7.91 -7.39
N THR A 162 -4.16 -7.66 -8.04
CA THR A 162 -4.27 -6.87 -9.28
C THR A 162 -3.68 -5.46 -9.16
N CYS A 163 -3.85 -4.80 -8.01
CA CYS A 163 -3.32 -3.44 -7.80
C CYS A 163 -2.02 -3.43 -6.97
N GLY A 164 -1.51 -4.58 -6.56
CA GLY A 164 -0.39 -4.68 -5.60
C GLY A 164 -0.70 -3.98 -4.28
N VAL A 165 -1.93 -4.14 -3.76
CA VAL A 165 -2.30 -3.53 -2.46
C VAL A 165 -1.44 -4.05 -1.31
N HIS A 166 -0.82 -5.23 -1.45
CA HIS A 166 0.21 -5.69 -0.54
C HIS A 166 1.42 -4.75 -0.48
N ASP A 167 1.84 -4.24 -1.62
CA ASP A 167 3.08 -3.47 -1.78
C ASP A 167 2.89 -2.02 -1.34
N LEU A 168 1.72 -1.44 -1.62
CA LEU A 168 1.37 -0.09 -1.21
C LEU A 168 0.79 -0.02 0.21
N HIS A 169 -0.16 -0.89 0.56
CA HIS A 169 -0.90 -0.78 1.82
C HIS A 169 -0.43 -1.80 2.86
N GLY A 170 -0.20 -3.05 2.46
CA GLY A 170 0.09 -4.16 3.37
C GLY A 170 1.45 -4.03 4.06
N MET A 171 2.55 -4.10 3.32
CA MET A 171 3.89 -4.02 3.87
C MET A 171 4.21 -2.65 4.48
N PRO A 172 3.87 -1.51 3.84
CA PRO A 172 4.03 -0.19 4.48
C PRO A 172 3.15 -0.03 5.73
N GLY A 173 1.95 -0.62 5.77
CA GLY A 173 1.11 -0.63 6.97
C GLY A 173 1.69 -1.45 8.13
N VAL A 174 2.27 -2.62 7.84
CA VAL A 174 3.00 -3.41 8.85
C VAL A 174 4.22 -2.66 9.35
N LEU A 175 4.98 -2.02 8.45
CA LEU A 175 6.09 -1.14 8.81
C LEU A 175 5.63 -0.02 9.76
N ALA A 176 4.49 0.63 9.47
CA ALA A 176 3.93 1.65 10.33
C ALA A 176 3.58 1.14 11.74
N GLY A 177 3.01 -0.07 11.86
CA GLY A 177 2.71 -0.67 13.16
C GLY A 177 3.97 -1.00 13.99
N LEU A 178 5.03 -1.48 13.33
CA LEU A 178 6.33 -1.70 13.96
C LEU A 178 6.97 -0.37 14.40
N LEU A 179 6.92 0.65 13.55
CA LEU A 179 7.38 2.00 13.87
C LEU A 179 6.56 2.64 15.00
N GLY A 180 5.26 2.32 15.09
CA GLY A 180 4.38 2.72 16.19
C GLY A 180 4.90 2.23 17.54
N ALA A 181 5.36 0.98 17.61
CA ALA A 181 5.99 0.45 18.81
C ALA A 181 7.37 1.07 19.06
N PHE A 182 8.19 1.21 18.01
CA PHE A 182 9.52 1.79 18.09
C PHE A 182 9.51 3.23 18.61
N PHE A 183 8.70 4.12 18.03
CA PHE A 183 8.65 5.53 18.44
C PHE A 183 7.98 5.73 19.80
N ALA A 184 7.05 4.84 20.20
CA ALA A 184 6.52 4.83 21.57
C ALA A 184 7.61 4.52 22.62
N MET A 185 8.64 3.75 22.26
CA MET A 185 9.80 3.48 23.12
C MET A 185 10.82 4.62 23.11
N VAL A 186 11.13 5.15 21.93
CA VAL A 186 12.28 6.02 21.71
C VAL A 186 12.03 7.44 22.17
N TYR A 187 10.86 8.01 21.87
CA TYR A 187 10.59 9.39 22.24
C TYR A 187 10.30 9.55 23.73
N ASP A 188 10.85 10.61 24.31
CA ASP A 188 10.57 11.00 25.69
C ASP A 188 9.16 11.61 25.78
N PRO A 189 8.24 11.03 26.57
CA PRO A 189 6.88 11.54 26.75
C PRO A 189 6.83 13.00 27.23
N THR A 190 7.83 13.45 27.99
CA THR A 190 7.87 14.80 28.57
C THR A 190 7.96 15.89 27.51
N VAL A 191 8.52 15.59 26.34
CA VAL A 191 8.67 16.55 25.22
C VAL A 191 7.32 16.96 24.63
N TYR A 192 6.31 16.09 24.72
CA TYR A 192 4.95 16.37 24.23
C TYR A 192 4.10 17.17 25.22
N GLY A 193 4.54 17.34 26.47
CA GLY A 193 3.76 17.96 27.53
C GLY A 193 2.39 17.29 27.72
N ALA A 194 1.35 18.08 27.92
CA ALA A 194 -0.01 17.57 28.13
C ALA A 194 -0.58 16.80 26.92
N SER A 195 -0.14 17.13 25.70
CA SER A 195 -0.62 16.51 24.45
C SER A 195 -0.35 15.00 24.38
N ILE A 196 0.59 14.47 25.18
CA ILE A 196 0.87 13.04 25.22
C ILE A 196 -0.34 12.22 25.66
N HIS A 197 -1.20 12.75 26.53
CA HIS A 197 -2.36 12.03 27.05
C HIS A 197 -3.56 12.07 26.10
N ASP A 198 -3.53 12.89 25.06
CA ASP A 198 -4.47 12.77 23.94
C ASP A 198 -3.96 11.78 22.90
N ILE A 199 -2.65 11.77 22.61
CA ILE A 199 -2.00 10.85 21.66
C ILE A 199 -2.01 9.41 22.21
N TYR A 200 -1.69 9.26 23.50
CA TYR A 200 -1.69 8.00 24.24
C TYR A 200 -2.50 8.13 25.53
N PRO A 201 -3.84 8.02 25.48
CA PRO A 201 -4.72 8.20 26.65
C PRO A 201 -4.50 7.24 27.82
N GLN A 202 -3.73 6.19 27.60
CA GLN A 202 -3.45 5.16 28.61
C GLN A 202 -2.06 5.33 29.26
N PHE A 203 -1.31 6.38 28.91
CA PHE A 203 -0.07 6.71 29.60
C PHE A 203 -0.30 7.08 31.06
N GLU A 204 0.61 6.63 31.92
CA GLU A 204 0.64 6.98 33.34
C GLU A 204 0.70 8.49 33.57
N GLY A 205 0.02 8.96 34.62
CA GLY A 205 -0.01 10.39 34.98
C GLY A 205 -1.06 11.23 34.24
N GLY A 206 -1.79 10.65 33.29
CA GLY A 206 -2.89 11.32 32.60
C GLY A 206 -4.19 11.36 33.42
N GLU A 207 -5.08 12.30 33.10
CA GLU A 207 -6.38 12.49 33.78
C GLU A 207 -7.28 11.25 33.76
N HIS A 208 -7.08 10.36 32.78
CA HIS A 208 -7.85 9.13 32.59
C HIS A 208 -7.37 7.95 33.45
N GLY A 209 -6.38 8.14 34.34
CA GLY A 209 -5.85 7.08 35.20
C GLY A 209 -5.15 5.97 34.42
N GLY A 210 -4.49 6.31 33.32
CA GLY A 210 -3.70 5.38 32.52
C GLY A 210 -2.60 4.69 33.34
N ILE A 211 -2.25 3.46 32.94
CA ILE A 211 -1.30 2.59 33.66
C ILE A 211 -0.15 2.11 32.76
N ARG A 212 0.03 2.73 31.59
CA ARG A 212 1.05 2.31 30.62
C ARG A 212 2.25 3.21 30.71
N ASP A 213 3.40 2.60 30.89
CA ASP A 213 4.68 3.18 30.52
C ASP A 213 4.95 2.99 29.02
N ARG A 214 6.12 3.46 28.56
CA ARG A 214 6.57 3.32 27.17
C ARG A 214 6.62 1.87 26.71
N GLY A 215 7.17 0.98 27.56
CA GLY A 215 7.29 -0.45 27.28
C GLY A 215 5.94 -1.10 27.03
N SER A 216 5.02 -0.88 27.95
CA SER A 216 3.65 -1.38 27.86
C SER A 216 2.97 -0.85 26.60
N GLN A 217 3.04 0.46 26.34
CA GLN A 217 2.39 1.01 25.15
C GLN A 217 2.95 0.47 23.84
N ALA A 218 4.27 0.27 23.74
CA ALA A 218 4.88 -0.36 22.57
C ALA A 218 4.35 -1.78 22.36
N LEU A 219 4.23 -2.58 23.43
CA LEU A 219 3.59 -3.90 23.36
C LEU A 219 2.12 -3.81 22.92
N TYR A 220 1.37 -2.82 23.39
CA TYR A 220 -0.01 -2.60 22.94
C TYR A 220 -0.08 -2.21 21.45
N GLN A 221 0.88 -1.44 20.92
CA GLN A 221 0.95 -1.15 19.47
C GLN A 221 1.15 -2.44 18.67
N LEU A 222 2.08 -3.30 19.10
CA LEU A 222 2.31 -4.60 18.45
C LEU A 222 1.11 -5.53 18.57
N ALA A 223 0.44 -5.55 19.73
CA ALA A 223 -0.79 -6.32 19.93
C ALA A 223 -1.92 -5.82 19.01
N GLY A 224 -2.04 -4.51 18.81
CA GLY A 224 -2.98 -3.91 17.87
C GLY A 224 -2.72 -4.34 16.42
N LEU A 225 -1.45 -4.30 16.00
CA LEU A 225 -1.04 -4.79 14.68
C LEU A 225 -1.35 -6.28 14.50
N GLY A 226 -0.99 -7.11 15.48
CA GLY A 226 -1.25 -8.55 15.45
C GLY A 226 -2.74 -8.87 15.39
N LEU A 227 -3.57 -8.16 16.16
CA LEU A 227 -5.02 -8.31 16.13
C LEU A 227 -5.61 -7.92 14.76
N ALA A 228 -5.16 -6.81 14.18
CA ALA A 228 -5.62 -6.37 12.86
C ALA A 228 -5.26 -7.37 11.76
N LEU A 229 -4.04 -7.92 11.78
CA LEU A 229 -3.61 -8.97 10.85
C LEU A 229 -4.42 -10.26 11.01
N LEU A 230 -4.62 -10.71 12.25
CA LEU A 230 -5.39 -11.92 12.53
C LEU A 230 -6.84 -11.77 12.06
N ALA A 231 -7.47 -10.65 12.41
CA ALA A 231 -8.85 -10.36 12.06
C ALA A 231 -9.03 -10.20 10.54
N SER A 232 -8.12 -9.50 9.86
CA SER A 232 -8.20 -9.30 8.41
C SER A 232 -8.01 -10.60 7.63
N ILE A 233 -7.04 -11.44 8.03
CA ILE A 233 -6.79 -12.72 7.36
C ILE A 233 -7.97 -13.68 7.55
N ILE A 234 -8.44 -13.86 8.79
CA ILE A 234 -9.58 -14.75 9.07
C ILE A 234 -10.84 -14.25 8.37
N GLY A 235 -11.15 -12.95 8.51
CA GLY A 235 -12.32 -12.34 7.90
C GLY A 235 -12.29 -12.42 6.38
N GLY A 236 -11.12 -12.16 5.77
CA GLY A 236 -10.93 -12.22 4.32
C GLY A 236 -11.04 -13.64 3.77
N LEU A 237 -10.48 -14.64 4.46
CA LEU A 237 -10.63 -16.05 4.08
C LEU A 237 -12.09 -16.50 4.13
N ILE A 238 -12.81 -16.19 5.21
CA ILE A 238 -14.24 -16.52 5.34
C ILE A 238 -15.04 -15.84 4.23
N THR A 239 -14.80 -14.54 4.00
CA THR A 239 -15.48 -13.77 2.96
C THR A 239 -15.21 -14.33 1.58
N GLY A 240 -13.95 -14.64 1.24
CA GLY A 240 -13.59 -15.20 -0.05
C GLY A 240 -14.17 -16.61 -0.28
N LEU A 241 -14.25 -17.44 0.75
CA LEU A 241 -14.93 -18.75 0.66
C LEU A 241 -16.44 -18.59 0.39
N PHE A 242 -17.08 -17.58 0.99
CA PHE A 242 -18.48 -17.25 0.74
C PHE A 242 -18.70 -16.71 -0.68
N LEU A 243 -17.83 -15.82 -1.16
CA LEU A 243 -17.87 -15.27 -2.51
C LEU A 243 -17.55 -16.32 -3.61
N ARG A 244 -16.90 -17.42 -3.23
CA ARG A 244 -16.63 -18.54 -4.14
C ARG A 244 -17.87 -19.38 -4.46
N LEU A 245 -18.95 -19.28 -3.69
CA LEU A 245 -20.18 -20.03 -3.95
C LEU A 245 -20.76 -19.67 -5.34
N PRO A 246 -21.26 -20.65 -6.11
CA PRO A 246 -21.74 -20.42 -7.49
C PRO A 246 -23.14 -19.78 -7.56
N ILE A 247 -23.52 -19.02 -6.53
CA ILE A 247 -24.81 -18.32 -6.43
C ILE A 247 -24.69 -16.83 -6.80
N TRP A 248 -23.47 -16.36 -7.04
CA TRP A 248 -23.17 -14.99 -7.42
C TRP A 248 -22.99 -14.86 -8.92
N ASN A 249 -23.16 -13.63 -9.44
CA ASN A 249 -22.91 -13.31 -10.84
C ASN A 249 -21.40 -13.16 -11.12
N GLN A 250 -20.66 -14.28 -11.03
CA GLN A 250 -19.21 -14.31 -11.25
C GLN A 250 -18.87 -14.03 -12.72
N VAL A 251 -17.80 -13.26 -12.93
CA VAL A 251 -17.24 -12.99 -14.26
C VAL A 251 -16.83 -14.29 -14.94
N LYS A 252 -17.08 -14.40 -16.25
CA LYS A 252 -16.55 -15.50 -17.06
C LYS A 252 -15.03 -15.38 -17.13
N GLU A 253 -14.34 -16.52 -17.19
CA GLU A 253 -12.87 -16.52 -17.22
C GLU A 253 -12.30 -15.80 -18.45
N THR A 254 -12.99 -15.84 -19.58
CA THR A 254 -12.59 -15.14 -20.82
C THR A 254 -12.77 -13.62 -20.77
N GLU A 255 -13.55 -13.13 -19.81
CA GLU A 255 -13.95 -11.72 -19.66
C GLU A 255 -13.34 -11.09 -18.41
N LEU A 256 -12.38 -11.76 -17.78
CA LEU A 256 -11.60 -11.15 -16.69
C LEU A 256 -10.90 -9.89 -17.19
N TYR A 257 -10.96 -8.84 -16.37
CA TYR A 257 -10.38 -7.51 -16.63
C TYR A 257 -10.93 -6.82 -17.89
N ALA A 258 -12.10 -7.24 -18.38
CA ALA A 258 -12.84 -6.57 -19.44
C ALA A 258 -14.21 -6.10 -18.92
N ASP A 259 -14.73 -5.03 -19.50
CA ASP A 259 -15.98 -4.38 -19.08
C ASP A 259 -17.22 -4.98 -19.76
N GLY A 260 -17.03 -5.69 -20.89
CA GLY A 260 -18.10 -6.12 -21.79
C GLY A 260 -19.15 -7.08 -21.21
N ASP A 261 -18.81 -7.82 -20.15
CA ASP A 261 -19.79 -8.68 -19.46
C ASP A 261 -20.81 -7.88 -18.62
N TYR A 262 -20.51 -6.61 -18.29
CA TYR A 262 -21.35 -5.77 -17.42
C TYR A 262 -21.78 -4.44 -18.03
N PHE A 263 -21.09 -3.95 -19.06
CA PHE A 263 -21.36 -2.66 -19.69
C PHE A 263 -21.62 -2.80 -21.20
N GLU A 264 -22.47 -1.93 -21.72
CA GLU A 264 -22.54 -1.70 -23.16
C GLU A 264 -21.29 -0.93 -23.59
N THR A 265 -20.44 -1.58 -24.38
CA THR A 265 -19.15 -1.03 -24.80
C THR A 265 -19.24 -0.29 -26.13
N SER A 266 -18.35 0.68 -26.33
CA SER A 266 -18.19 1.38 -27.61
C SER A 266 -17.86 0.39 -28.76
N PRO A 267 -18.26 0.66 -30.01
CA PRO A 267 -17.94 -0.21 -31.15
C PRO A 267 -16.45 -0.49 -31.38
N ASP A 268 -15.55 0.37 -30.88
CA ASP A 268 -14.09 0.25 -30.99
C ASP A 268 -13.40 -0.32 -29.73
N TYR A 269 -14.17 -0.83 -28.77
CA TYR A 269 -13.67 -1.31 -27.48
C TYR A 269 -12.64 -2.44 -27.61
N ASP A 270 -12.92 -3.47 -28.39
CA ASP A 270 -12.00 -4.61 -28.58
C ASP A 270 -10.68 -4.16 -29.23
N PHE A 271 -10.73 -3.18 -30.13
CA PHE A 271 -9.52 -2.65 -30.77
C PHE A 271 -8.66 -1.90 -29.75
N SER A 272 -9.26 -0.98 -29.01
CA SER A 272 -8.56 -0.12 -28.05
C SER A 272 -8.08 -0.85 -26.79
N THR A 273 -8.74 -1.95 -26.42
CA THR A 273 -8.52 -2.62 -25.12
C THR A 273 -7.88 -3.99 -25.25
N ARG A 274 -8.20 -4.77 -26.31
CA ARG A 274 -7.69 -6.14 -26.48
C ARG A 274 -6.57 -6.24 -27.52
N ILE A 275 -6.69 -5.52 -28.64
CA ILE A 275 -5.72 -5.61 -29.75
C ILE A 275 -4.46 -4.80 -29.46
N VAL A 276 -4.59 -3.54 -29.03
CA VAL A 276 -3.43 -2.68 -28.71
C VAL A 276 -2.57 -3.30 -27.61
N THR A 277 -3.20 -3.75 -26.52
CA THR A 277 -2.51 -4.39 -25.38
C THR A 277 -1.74 -5.63 -25.80
N ARG A 278 -2.27 -6.45 -26.73
CA ARG A 278 -1.56 -7.61 -27.29
C ARG A 278 -0.33 -7.22 -28.11
N ILE A 279 -0.42 -6.15 -28.91
CA ILE A 279 0.72 -5.68 -29.73
C ILE A 279 1.85 -5.18 -28.81
N ASP A 280 1.53 -4.35 -27.83
CA ASP A 280 2.51 -3.82 -26.88
C ASP A 280 3.21 -4.94 -26.08
N HIS A 281 2.46 -5.98 -25.68
CA HIS A 281 3.03 -7.16 -25.03
C HIS A 281 4.04 -7.90 -25.91
N ILE A 282 3.72 -8.11 -27.20
CA ILE A 282 4.61 -8.79 -28.14
C ILE A 282 5.91 -7.98 -28.31
N GLU A 283 5.80 -6.67 -28.56
CA GLU A 283 6.98 -5.81 -28.74
C GLU A 283 7.90 -5.79 -27.50
N LEU A 284 7.32 -5.72 -26.30
CA LEU A 284 8.08 -5.78 -25.04
C LEU A 284 8.80 -7.12 -24.85
N THR A 285 8.14 -8.24 -25.16
CA THR A 285 8.77 -9.57 -25.07
C THR A 285 9.88 -9.77 -26.10
N GLU A 286 9.68 -9.32 -27.34
CA GLU A 286 10.71 -9.41 -28.39
C GLU A 286 11.92 -8.53 -28.05
N SER A 287 11.69 -7.29 -27.60
CA SER A 287 12.75 -6.38 -27.16
C SER A 287 13.55 -6.96 -25.99
N SER A 288 12.88 -7.53 -24.98
CA SER A 288 13.53 -8.19 -23.84
C SER A 288 14.38 -9.40 -24.27
N ALA A 289 13.87 -10.23 -25.19
CA ALA A 289 14.58 -11.37 -25.73
C ALA A 289 15.83 -10.96 -26.54
N LEU A 290 15.74 -9.91 -27.35
CA LEU A 290 16.86 -9.36 -28.12
C LEU A 290 17.93 -8.76 -27.19
N THR A 291 17.52 -8.05 -26.15
CA THR A 291 18.45 -7.43 -25.19
C THR A 291 19.21 -8.49 -24.38
N ASN A 292 18.55 -9.57 -23.95
CA ASN A 292 19.23 -10.66 -23.25
C ASN A 292 20.21 -11.43 -24.15
N ARG A 293 19.92 -11.62 -25.44
CA ARG A 293 20.86 -12.25 -26.40
C ARG A 293 22.13 -11.45 -26.63
N HIS A 294 22.07 -10.11 -26.55
CA HIS A 294 23.26 -9.26 -26.69
C HIS A 294 24.21 -9.32 -25.47
N HIS A 295 23.75 -9.84 -24.33
CA HIS A 295 24.56 -9.98 -23.12
C HIS A 295 25.17 -11.39 -22.94
N GLU A 296 24.82 -12.35 -23.80
CA GLU A 296 25.39 -13.72 -23.80
C GLU A 296 26.58 -13.88 -24.77
N HIS A 297 27.08 -12.79 -25.35
CA HIS A 297 28.25 -12.75 -26.25
C HIS A 297 29.41 -11.93 -25.67
#